data_AF-A0A231GSP7-F1
#
_entry.id   AF-A0A231GSP7-F1
#
_cell.length_a   1.000
_cell.length_b   1.000
_cell.length_c   1.000
_cell.angle_alpha   90.00
_cell.angle_beta   90.00
_cell.angle_gamma   90.00
#
_symmetry.space_group_name_H-M   'P 1'
#
loop_
_entity.id
_entity.type
_entity.pdbx_description
1 polymer ?
#
loop_
_entity_poly.entity_id
_entity_poly.type
_entity_poly.pdbx_seq_one_letter_code
_entity_poly.pdbx_strand_id
1 'polypeptide(L)' 'MEKLLDAAQRDYDMPPGARWVPARLGGTAPTLEQAKVLEREEMERRAAAKARRAQG' A
#
# COMPACT_ATOMS: atom_id res chain seq x y z
N MET A 1 6.13 18.08 -15.83
CA MET A 1 5.91 16.68 -15.39
C MET A 1 4.52 16.51 -14.78
N GLU A 2 4.14 17.31 -13.78
CA GLU A 2 2.85 17.22 -13.07
C GLU A 2 1.61 17.19 -13.99
N LYS A 3 1.53 18.10 -14.97
CA LYS A 3 0.41 18.14 -15.92
C LYS A 3 0.23 16.86 -16.74
N LEU A 4 1.32 16.15 -17.08
CA LEU A 4 1.26 14.89 -17.82
C LEU A 4 0.78 13.75 -16.92
N LEU A 5 1.19 13.77 -15.64
CA LEU A 5 0.73 12.80 -14.65
C LEU A 5 -0.77 12.96 -14.36
N ASP A 6 -1.24 14.19 -14.20
CA ASP A 6 -2.66 14.46 -13.97
C ASP A 6 -3.54 14.02 -15.15
N ALA A 7 -3.09 14.26 -16.38
CA ALA A 7 -3.78 13.79 -17.58
C ALA A 7 -3.87 12.25 -17.61
N ALA A 8 -2.73 11.57 -17.40
CA ALA A 8 -2.69 10.11 -17.36
C ALA A 8 -3.58 9.52 -16.25
N GLN A 9 -3.69 10.19 -15.10
CA GLN A 9 -4.55 9.74 -14.01
C GLN A 9 -6.04 9.88 -14.34
N ARG A 10 -6.46 10.98 -14.99
CA ARG A 10 -7.88 11.20 -15.33
C ARG A 10 -8.41 10.22 -16.36
N ASP A 11 -7.56 9.82 -17.30
CA ASP A 11 -7.96 8.95 -18.42
C ASP A 11 -7.87 7.46 -18.06
N TYR A 12 -7.34 7.11 -16.89
CA TYR A 12 -7.21 5.73 -16.42
C TYR A 12 -8.46 5.28 -15.67
N ASP A 13 -8.98 4.08 -15.99
CA ASP A 13 -10.15 3.53 -15.32
C ASP A 13 -9.83 3.21 -13.85
N MET A 14 -10.46 3.93 -12.92
CA MET A 14 -10.26 3.84 -11.48
C MET A 14 -11.58 3.52 -10.78
N PRO A 15 -11.92 2.24 -10.61
CA PRO A 15 -13.11 1.84 -9.89
C PRO A 15 -13.09 2.38 -8.45
N PRO A 16 -14.21 2.91 -7.93
CA PRO A 16 -14.30 3.35 -6.55
C PRO A 16 -13.90 2.26 -5.56
N GLY A 17 -13.07 2.60 -4.58
CA GLY A 17 -12.60 1.66 -3.56
C GLY A 17 -11.48 0.72 -4.00
N ALA A 18 -10.97 0.81 -5.23
CA ALA A 18 -9.88 -0.04 -5.69
C ALA A 18 -8.62 0.12 -4.81
N ARG A 19 -8.05 -1.03 -4.41
CA ARG A 19 -6.88 -1.13 -3.50
C ARG A 19 -5.58 -0.54 -4.03
N TRP A 20 -5.51 -0.26 -5.32
CA TRP A 20 -4.35 0.33 -6.00
C TRP A 20 -4.54 1.82 -6.31
N VAL A 21 -5.77 2.34 -6.19
CA VAL A 21 -6.08 3.77 -6.40
C VAL A 21 -5.80 4.55 -5.11
N PRO A 22 -5.10 5.70 -5.17
CA PRO A 22 -4.91 6.57 -4.00
C PRO A 22 -6.24 7.02 -3.37
N ALA A 23 -6.27 7.15 -2.04
CA ALA A 23 -7.46 7.64 -1.32
C ALA A 23 -7.98 8.99 -1.82
N ARG A 24 -7.08 9.90 -2.22
CA ARG A 24 -7.45 11.21 -2.80
C ARG A 24 -8.21 11.12 -4.13
N LEU A 25 -8.12 9.98 -4.82
CA LEU A 25 -8.80 9.68 -6.09
C LEU A 25 -9.97 8.70 -5.89
N GLY A 26 -10.41 8.47 -4.64
CA GLY A 26 -11.55 7.59 -4.32
C GLY A 26 -11.20 6.11 -4.14
N GLY A 27 -9.91 5.76 -4.07
CA GLY A 27 -9.45 4.41 -3.82
C GLY A 27 -9.15 4.11 -2.36
N THR A 28 -8.50 2.97 -2.13
CA THR A 28 -8.14 2.49 -0.78
C THR A 28 -6.64 2.20 -0.63
N ALA A 29 -5.80 2.65 -1.57
CA ALA A 29 -4.35 2.50 -1.45
C ALA A 29 -3.83 3.28 -0.23
N PRO A 30 -2.93 2.67 0.58
CA PRO A 30 -2.37 3.31 1.77
C PRO A 30 -1.46 4.48 1.40
N THR A 31 -1.32 5.44 2.31
CA THR A 31 -0.28 6.46 2.19
C THR A 31 1.11 5.86 2.39
N LEU A 32 2.17 6.60 2.02
CA LEU A 32 3.54 6.15 2.23
C LEU A 32 3.85 5.87 3.71
N GLU A 33 3.34 6.68 4.63
CA GLU A 33 3.53 6.46 6.07
C GLU A 33 2.77 5.22 6.55
N GLN A 34 1.54 5.01 6.09
CA GLN A 34 0.79 3.79 6.39
C GLN A 34 1.49 2.53 5.83
N ALA A 35 2.01 2.60 4.61
CA ALA A 35 2.76 1.51 4.00
C ALA A 35 3.99 1.13 4.83
N LYS A 36 4.76 2.12 5.32
CA LYS A 36 5.91 1.88 6.21
C LYS A 36 5.52 1.19 7.51
N VAL A 37 4.36 1.53 8.08
CA VAL A 37 3.85 0.87 9.30
C VAL A 37 3.49 -0.58 9.00
N LEU A 38 2.74 -0.84 7.93
CA LEU A 38 2.35 -2.20 7.52
C LEU A 38 3.57 -3.09 7.23
N GLU A 39 4.61 -2.53 6.59
CA GLU A 39 5.86 -3.24 6.35
C GLU A 39 6.59 -3.60 7.65
N ARG A 40 6.65 -2.67 8.61
CA ARG A 40 7.24 -2.91 9.93
C ARG A 40 6.52 -4.03 10.67
N GLU A 41 5.19 -3.94 10.74
CA GLU A 41 4.35 -4.96 11.38
C GLU A 41 4.57 -6.33 10.73
N GLU A 42 4.64 -6.40 9.39
CA GLU A 42 4.89 -7.64 8.69
C GLU A 42 6.29 -8.22 9.00
N MET A 43 7.33 -7.39 9.07
CA MET A 43 8.67 -7.81 9.46
C MET A 43 8.70 -8.39 10.87
N GLU A 44 8.04 -7.73 11.83
CA GLU A 44 7.94 -8.19 13.22
C GLU A 44 7.18 -9.53 13.31
N ARG A 45 6.05 -9.67 12.60
CA ARG A 45 5.30 -10.94 12.53
C ARG A 45 6.16 -12.07 11.97
N ARG A 46 6.92 -11.81 10.90
CA ARG A 46 7.82 -12.80 10.29
C ARG A 46 8.96 -13.19 11.21
N ALA A 47 9.58 -12.23 11.90
CA ALA A 47 10.63 -12.49 12.87
C ALA A 47 10.12 -13.38 14.01
N ALA A 48 8.94 -13.06 14.56
CA ALA A 48 8.31 -13.86 15.61
C ALA A 48 7.95 -15.28 15.11
N ALA A 49 7.44 -15.42 13.89
CA ALA A 49 7.16 -16.73 13.29
C ALA A 49 8.42 -17.57 13.11
N LYS A 50 9.53 -16.95 12.69
CA LYS A 50 10.84 -17.62 12.57
C LYS A 50 11.37 -18.07 13.93
N ALA A 51 11.28 -17.21 14.96
CA ALA A 51 11.71 -17.54 16.31
C ALA A 51 10.90 -18.71 16.90
N ARG A 52 9.58 -18.77 16.67
CA ARG A 52 8.75 -19.90 17.09
C ARG A 52 9.15 -21.21 16.41
N ARG A 53 9.42 -21.18 15.10
CA ARG A 53 9.88 -22.35 14.33
C ARG A 53 11.26 -22.86 14.76
N ALA A 54 12.12 -21.99 15.29
CA ALA A 54 13.45 -22.37 15.76
C ALA A 54 13.45 -22.98 17.18
N GLN A 55 12.34 -22.85 17.92
CA GLN A 55 12.20 -23.33 19.30
C GLN A 55 11.47 -24.69 19.41
N GLY A 56 10.86 -25.17 18.32
CA GLY A 56 10.22 -26.48 18.24
C GLY A 56 11.03 -27.42 17.35
#